data_AF-A0A9N7NVE4-F1
#
_entry.id   AF-A0A9N7NVE4-F1
#
_cell.length_a   1.000
_cell.length_b   1.000
_cell.length_c   1.000
_cell.angle_alpha   90.00
_cell.angle_beta   90.00
_cell.angle_gamma   90.00
#
_symmetry.space_group_name_H-M   'P 1'
#
loop_
_entity.id
_entity.type
_entity.pdbx_description
1 polymer ?
#
loop_
_entity_poly.entity_id
_entity_poly.type
_entity_poly.pdbx_seq_one_letter_code
_entity_poly.pdbx_strand_id
1 'polypeptide(L)' 'MHLQSSDHFGMNLVLIQLNGNNFLPWKRAVLIALGAKNKLDFVNGTLLPPQESDDFKKWKKVDYM' A
#
# COMPACT_ATOMS: atom_id res chain seq x y z
N MET A 1 9.50 -13.20 -2.03
CA MET A 1 8.80 -11.99 -1.55
C MET A 1 7.70 -12.43 -0.59
N HIS A 2 7.76 -12.03 0.68
CA HIS A 2 6.68 -12.31 1.65
C HIS A 2 5.66 -11.19 1.59
N LEU A 3 4.58 -11.41 0.83
CA LEU A 3 3.41 -10.54 0.77
C LEU A 3 2.56 -10.80 2.03
N GLN A 4 2.60 -9.88 3.00
CA GLN A 4 1.75 -9.99 4.18
C GLN A 4 0.37 -9.37 3.93
N SER A 5 -0.68 -10.17 4.18
CA SER A 5 -2.07 -9.72 4.24
C SER A 5 -2.35 -9.12 5.62
N SER A 6 -1.99 -7.85 5.82
CA SER A 6 -2.12 -7.13 7.11
C SER A 6 -3.13 -5.98 6.99
N ASP A 7 -4.17 -6.13 6.16
CA ASP A 7 -5.15 -5.07 5.95
C ASP A 7 -6.39 -5.34 6.77
N HIS A 8 -6.57 -4.46 7.76
CA HIS A 8 -7.78 -4.42 8.57
C HIS A 8 -8.74 -3.47 7.86
N PHE A 9 -9.75 -4.05 7.19
CA PHE A 9 -10.83 -3.29 6.56
C PHE A 9 -11.44 -2.31 7.58
N GLY A 10 -11.43 -1.02 7.25
CA GLY A 10 -11.96 0.06 8.10
C GLY A 10 -10.95 0.76 9.00
N MET A 11 -9.67 0.34 9.01
CA MET A 11 -8.63 1.04 9.77
C MET A 11 -7.98 2.13 8.91
N ASN A 12 -7.95 3.37 9.43
CA ASN A 12 -7.31 4.49 8.74
C ASN A 12 -5.81 4.21 8.56
N LEU A 13 -5.33 4.25 7.32
CA LEU A 13 -3.90 4.11 6.98
C LEU A 13 -3.05 5.16 7.69
N VAL A 14 -3.57 6.37 7.80
CA VAL A 14 -2.97 7.50 8.52
C VAL A 14 -4.06 8.27 9.26
N LEU A 15 -3.72 8.81 10.43
CA LEU A 15 -4.63 9.66 11.21
C LEU A 15 -4.83 11.05 10.57
N ILE A 16 -3.83 11.52 9.81
CA ILE A 16 -3.90 12.80 9.09
C ILE A 16 -4.75 12.59 7.85
N GLN A 17 -5.93 13.20 7.79
CA GLN A 17 -6.76 13.23 6.59
C GLN A 17 -6.28 14.30 5.63
N LEU A 18 -6.33 14.03 4.32
CA LEU A 18 -5.99 15.03 3.30
C LEU A 18 -7.02 16.17 3.34
N ASN A 19 -6.50 17.38 3.47
CA ASN A 19 -7.22 18.63 3.26
C ASN A 19 -6.44 19.46 2.22
N GLY A 20 -7.08 20.49 1.68
CA GLY A 20 -6.49 21.29 0.59
C GLY A 20 -5.11 21.92 0.91
N ASN A 21 -4.73 21.98 2.18
CA ASN A 21 -3.54 22.70 2.65
C ASN A 21 -2.46 21.78 3.26
N ASN A 22 -2.70 20.47 3.39
CA ASN A 22 -1.80 19.57 4.13
C ASN A 22 -1.20 18.43 3.29
N PHE A 23 -1.15 18.59 1.96
CA PHE A 23 -0.65 17.55 1.05
C PHE A 23 0.74 17.03 1.43
N LEU A 24 1.70 17.90 1.79
CA LEU A 24 3.07 17.49 2.14
C LEU A 24 3.13 16.61 3.41
N PRO A 25 2.60 17.04 4.57
CA PRO A 25 2.59 16.18 5.76
C PRO A 25 1.71 14.94 5.57
N TRP A 26 0.60 15.04 4.85
CA TRP A 26 -0.25 13.88 4.50
C TRP A 26 0.53 12.85 3.66
N LYS A 27 1.20 13.28 2.59
CA LYS A 27 2.02 12.42 1.72
C LYS A 27 3.12 11.72 2.51
N ARG A 28 3.82 12.44 3.39
CA ARG A 28 4.87 11.84 4.25
C ARG A 28 4.29 10.76 5.17
N ALA A 29 3.16 11.04 5.83
CA ALA A 29 2.51 10.07 6.70
C ALA A 29 2.09 8.81 5.92
N VAL A 30 1.52 8.97 4.72
CA VAL A 30 1.09 7.86 3.87
C VAL A 30 2.28 7.00 3.45
N LEU A 31 3.39 7.62 3.01
CA LEU A 31 4.60 6.90 2.62
C LEU A 31 5.20 6.11 3.80
N ILE A 32 5.23 6.68 5.01
CA ILE A 32 5.73 5.98 6.20
C ILE A 32 4.84 4.78 6.54
N ALA A 33 3.51 4.95 6.54
CA ALA A 33 2.57 3.88 6.86
C ALA A 33 2.65 2.72 5.84
N LEU A 34 2.78 3.05 4.55
CA LEU A 34 2.97 2.06 3.49
C LEU A 34 4.33 1.37 3.60
N GLY A 35 5.39 2.10 3.97
CA GLY A 35 6.73 1.57 4.16
C GLY A 35 6.79 0.55 5.30
N ALA A 36 6.15 0.86 6.43
CA ALA A 36 6.04 -0.06 7.57
C ALA A 36 5.30 -1.36 7.22
N LYS A 37 4.44 -1.34 6.19
CA LYS A 37 3.70 -2.49 5.67
C LYS A 37 4.37 -3.17 4.47
N ASN A 38 5.56 -2.74 4.05
CA ASN A 38 6.22 -3.17 2.81
C ASN A 38 5.34 -3.03 1.56
N LYS A 39 4.45 -2.01 1.54
CA LYS A 39 3.53 -1.72 0.43
C LYS A 39 3.96 -0.54 -0.45
N LEU A 40 5.10 0.09 -0.16
CA LEU A 40 5.60 1.23 -0.95
C LEU A 40 5.80 0.89 -2.43
N ASP A 41 6.23 -0.34 -2.72
CA ASP A 41 6.53 -0.75 -4.09
C ASP A 41 5.27 -0.89 -4.96
N PHE A 42 4.09 -1.05 -4.36
CA PHE A 42 2.80 -1.00 -5.07
C PHE A 42 2.48 0.42 -5.53
N VAL A 43 2.74 1.43 -4.70
CA VAL A 43 2.43 2.84 -5.01
C VAL A 43 3.48 3.46 -5.94
N ASN A 44 4.74 3.08 -5.78
CA ASN A 44 5.82 3.57 -6.65
C ASN A 44 5.86 2.85 -8.01
N GLY A 45 5.08 1.78 -8.21
CA GLY A 45 5.06 0.99 -9.45
C GLY A 45 6.35 0.18 -9.68
N THR A 46 7.20 0.05 -8.66
CA THR A 46 8.43 -0.75 -8.71
C THR A 46 8.14 -2.25 -8.58
N LEU A 47 7.00 -2.61 -7.97
CA LEU A 47 6.52 -3.99 -7.94
C LEU A 47 5.70 -4.29 -9.19
N LEU A 48 6.35 -4.87 -10.20
CA LEU A 48 5.66 -5.35 -11.39
C LEU A 48 4.79 -6.57 -11.04
N PRO A 49 3.59 -6.70 -11.62
CA PRO A 49 2.76 -7.88 -11.44
C PRO A 49 3.54 -9.11 -11.91
N PRO A 50 3.51 -10.22 -11.14
CA PRO A 50 4.15 -11.45 -11.58
C PRO A 50 3.46 -11.97 -12.84
N GLN A 51 4.25 -12.56 -13.74
CA GLN A 51 3.77 -13.20 -14.96
C GLN A 51 2.68 -14.23 -14.60
N GLU A 52 1.63 -14.34 -15.43
CA GLU A 52 0.40 -15.08 -15.13
C GLU A 52 0.67 -16.47 -14.53
N SER A 53 0.59 -16.52 -13.20
CA SER A 53 0.88 -17.69 -12.37
C SER A 53 -0.02 -17.61 -11.14
N ASP A 54 -0.02 -18.64 -10.29
CA ASP A 54 -0.79 -18.57 -9.04
C ASP A 54 -0.35 -17.44 -8.10
N ASP A 55 0.87 -16.91 -8.28
CA ASP A 55 1.34 -15.73 -7.57
C ASP A 55 0.70 -14.43 -8.07
N PHE A 56 0.19 -14.39 -9.30
CA PHE A 56 -0.63 -13.26 -9.79
C PHE A 56 -1.93 -13.14 -9.00
N LYS A 57 -2.58 -14.26 -8.67
CA LYS A 57 -3.79 -14.25 -7.82
C LYS A 57 -3.49 -13.74 -6.42
N LYS A 58 -2.32 -14.08 -5.86
CA LYS A 58 -1.88 -13.60 -4.54
C LYS A 58 -1.52 -12.11 -4.57
N TRP A 59 -0.79 -11.67 -5.60
CA TRP A 59 -0.47 -10.26 -5.83
C TRP A 59 -1.75 -9.43 -5.95
N LYS A 60 -2.72 -9.89 -6.74
CA LYS A 60 -4.03 -9.24 -6.90
C LYS A 60 -4.81 -9.13 -5.59
N LYS A 61 -4.77 -10.15 -4.73
CA LYS A 61 -5.43 -10.05 -3.41
C LYS A 61 -4.82 -8.99 -2.50
N VAL A 62 -3.53 -8.68 -2.64
CA VAL A 62 -2.81 -7.69 -1.80
C VAL A 62 -2.84 -6.28 -2.42
N ASP A 63 -3.04 -6.16 -3.73
CA ASP A 63 -3.22 -4.89 -4.43
C ASP A 63 -4.63 -4.31 -4.22
N TYR A 64 -5.66 -5.17 -4.27
CA TYR A 64 -7.06 -4.77 -4.11
C TYR A 64 -7.53 -4.70 -2.64
N MET A 65 -6.68 -5.06 -1.67
CA MET A 65 -6.98 -5.04 -0.21
C MET A 65 -5.93 -4.28 0.58
#